data_AF-C5S353-F1
#
_entry.id   AF-C5S353-F1
#
_cell.length_a   1.000
_cell.length_b   1.000
_cell.length_c   1.000
_cell.angle_alpha   90.00
_cell.angle_beta   90.00
_cell.angle_gamma   90.00
#
_symmetry.space_group_name_H-M   'P 1'
#
loop_
_entity.id
_entity.type
_entity.pdbx_description
1 polymer ?
#
loop_
_entity_poly.entity_id
_entity_poly.type
_entity_poly.pdbx_seq_one_letter_code
_entity_poly.pdbx_strand_id
1 'polypeptide(L)'
;QLIQTGTTKQGNPFYETEYLPFLPLNEIFVHGKNPVGFWESILGLISVYLSESRKYIPKNNIELLKKIDIDSFDLYSSKTYERLENYAKQQGINLDIPVKYAGIQLPSLRQIAKECVEKALSLPIIPAVGHGDLCFSNIMYDSRSHGIKVIDPRGLTVNQELTIYGNQTYDLAKLCHSFIGLYDFIIADSFSLEKSENLGVKLIFNIDSRLAEIQQIFMSKQLLPEMNNMEILAP
;
A
#
# COMPACT_ATOMS: atom_id res chain seq x y z
N GLN A 1 6.56 -7.98 20.66
CA GLN A 1 7.76 -8.76 21.06
C GLN A 1 7.49 -10.22 20.76
N LEU A 2 8.46 -10.93 20.19
CA LEU A 2 8.38 -12.38 20.00
C LEU A 2 8.48 -13.06 21.37
N ILE A 3 7.47 -13.87 21.72
CA ILE A 3 7.40 -14.59 23.00
C ILE A 3 7.99 -15.99 22.83
N GLN A 4 7.50 -16.73 21.84
CA GLN A 4 8.01 -18.07 21.54
C GLN A 4 7.83 -18.42 20.06
N THR A 5 8.60 -19.42 19.61
CA THR A 5 8.48 -20.06 18.31
C THR A 5 8.68 -21.55 18.47
N GLY A 6 8.16 -22.35 17.54
CA GLY A 6 8.39 -23.78 17.56
C GLY A 6 7.52 -24.54 16.58
N THR A 7 7.28 -25.81 16.90
CA THR A 7 6.45 -26.72 16.10
C THR A 7 5.38 -27.34 16.98
N THR A 8 4.14 -27.35 16.51
CA THR A 8 3.02 -28.00 17.19
C THR A 8 3.20 -29.52 17.22
N LYS A 9 2.41 -30.22 18.04
CA LYS A 9 2.41 -31.71 18.08
C LYS A 9 2.10 -32.36 16.72
N GLN A 10 1.47 -31.62 15.81
CA GLN A 10 1.11 -32.06 14.46
C GLN A 10 2.18 -31.75 13.41
N GLY A 11 3.31 -31.15 13.80
CA GLY A 11 4.39 -30.80 12.88
C GLY A 11 4.27 -29.41 12.23
N ASN A 12 3.23 -28.63 12.54
CA ASN A 12 3.05 -27.28 11.98
C ASN A 12 3.89 -26.24 12.72
N PRO A 13 4.61 -25.33 12.03
CA PRO A 13 5.35 -24.25 12.67
C PRO A 13 4.40 -23.23 13.34
N PHE A 14 4.84 -22.62 14.43
CA PHE A 14 4.11 -21.53 15.09
C PHE A 14 5.06 -20.48 15.68
N TYR A 15 4.51 -19.30 15.94
CA TYR A 15 5.13 -18.28 16.76
C TYR A 15 4.06 -17.56 17.58
N GLU A 16 4.48 -16.94 18.67
CA GLU A 16 3.63 -16.14 19.55
C GLU A 16 4.27 -14.79 19.80
N THR A 17 3.43 -13.77 19.87
CA THR A 17 3.84 -12.39 20.11
C THR A 17 3.05 -11.79 21.26
N GLU A 18 3.57 -10.68 21.79
CA GLU A 18 2.80 -9.85 22.72
C GLU A 18 1.43 -9.49 22.12
N TYR A 19 0.39 -9.54 22.96
CA TYR A 19 -0.91 -9.02 22.56
C TYR A 19 -0.88 -7.49 22.56
N LEU A 20 -1.32 -6.89 21.44
CA LEU A 20 -1.39 -5.44 21.27
C LEU A 20 -2.86 -5.01 21.28
N PRO A 21 -3.39 -4.45 22.39
CA PRO A 21 -4.77 -3.97 22.48
C PRO A 21 -4.92 -2.58 21.81
N PHE A 22 -4.33 -2.40 20.63
CA PHE A 22 -4.34 -1.15 19.88
C PHE A 22 -5.26 -1.26 18.68
N LEU A 23 -5.88 -0.15 18.28
CA LEU A 23 -6.70 -0.12 17.08
C LEU A 23 -5.80 0.06 15.85
N PRO A 24 -6.01 -0.72 14.78
CA PRO A 24 -5.34 -0.47 13.51
C PRO A 24 -5.89 0.81 12.86
N LEU A 25 -5.06 1.45 12.03
CA LEU A 25 -5.40 2.73 11.42
C LEU A 25 -6.61 2.63 10.48
N ASN A 26 -6.92 1.46 9.93
CA ASN A 26 -8.06 1.30 9.01
C ASN A 26 -9.38 1.51 9.77
N GLU A 27 -9.50 0.96 10.98
CA GLU A 27 -10.66 1.15 11.85
C GLU A 27 -10.80 2.62 12.26
N ILE A 28 -9.68 3.26 12.62
CA ILE A 28 -9.65 4.68 12.99
C ILE A 28 -10.00 5.56 11.79
N PHE A 29 -9.56 5.21 10.57
CA PHE A 29 -9.80 5.99 9.37
C PHE A 29 -11.24 5.91 8.88
N VAL A 30 -11.80 4.70 8.83
CA VAL A 30 -13.15 4.47 8.30
C VAL A 30 -14.22 4.86 9.30
N HIS A 31 -14.06 4.48 10.58
CA HIS A 31 -15.10 4.64 11.60
C HIS A 31 -14.85 5.80 12.55
N GLY A 32 -13.63 6.30 12.62
CA GLY A 32 -13.26 7.45 13.45
C GLY A 32 -13.64 8.79 12.82
N LYS A 33 -13.77 9.79 13.69
CA LYS A 33 -13.95 11.21 13.30
C LYS A 33 -12.77 12.07 13.77
N ASN A 34 -11.59 11.45 13.83
CA ASN A 34 -10.37 12.10 14.30
C ASN A 34 -10.04 13.33 13.44
N PRO A 35 -9.67 14.47 14.06
CA PRO A 35 -9.43 15.72 13.36
C PRO A 35 -8.20 15.63 12.47
N VAL A 36 -8.07 16.57 11.54
CA VAL A 36 -6.94 16.62 10.59
C VAL A 36 -5.57 16.62 11.29
N GLY A 37 -5.42 17.37 12.39
CA GLY A 37 -4.18 17.38 13.18
C GLY A 37 -3.79 16.04 13.82
N PHE A 38 -4.76 15.15 14.06
CA PHE A 38 -4.45 13.77 14.47
C PHE A 38 -3.72 13.04 13.32
N TRP A 39 -4.21 13.16 12.10
CA TRP A 39 -3.60 12.52 10.93
C TRP A 39 -2.26 13.14 10.56
N GLU A 40 -2.06 14.44 10.78
CA GLU A 40 -0.73 15.06 10.68
C GLU A 40 0.28 14.40 11.63
N SER A 41 -0.16 14.09 12.86
CA SER A 41 0.68 13.40 13.84
C SER A 41 0.97 11.95 13.41
N ILE A 42 -0.03 11.22 12.92
CA ILE A 42 0.15 9.88 12.35
C ILE A 42 1.14 9.90 11.18
N LEU A 43 1.03 10.87 10.26
CA LEU A 43 1.97 11.03 9.17
C LEU A 43 3.39 11.32 9.65
N GLY A 44 3.54 12.07 10.75
CA GLY A 44 4.82 12.26 11.43
C GLY A 44 5.42 10.93 11.91
N LEU A 45 4.62 10.09 12.57
CA LEU A 45 5.06 8.77 13.03
C LEU A 45 5.45 7.84 11.87
N ILE A 46 4.65 7.85 10.79
CA ILE A 46 4.96 7.10 9.56
C ILE A 46 6.25 7.61 8.92
N SER A 47 6.45 8.93 8.85
CA SER A 47 7.68 9.53 8.32
C SER A 47 8.92 9.10 9.10
N VAL A 48 8.83 9.08 10.44
CA VAL A 48 9.89 8.57 11.31
C VAL A 48 10.17 7.09 11.02
N TYR A 49 9.13 6.25 10.96
CA TYR A 49 9.28 4.82 10.62
C TYR A 49 10.00 4.63 9.29
N LEU A 50 9.56 5.31 8.22
CA LEU A 50 10.17 5.20 6.90
C LEU A 50 11.64 5.68 6.91
N SER A 51 11.94 6.74 7.67
CA SER A 51 13.30 7.26 7.81
C SER A 51 14.22 6.31 8.56
N GLU A 52 13.77 5.73 9.67
CA GLU A 52 14.51 4.72 10.41
C GLU A 52 14.77 3.48 9.55
N SER A 53 13.77 2.97 8.82
CA SER A 53 13.93 1.81 7.93
C SER A 53 15.01 1.98 6.87
N ARG A 54 15.24 3.20 6.37
CA ARG A 54 16.32 3.49 5.40
C ARG A 54 17.71 3.44 6.03
N LYS A 55 17.85 3.72 7.33
CA LYS A 55 19.16 3.73 8.02
C LYS A 55 19.77 2.35 8.15
N TYR A 56 18.96 1.30 8.13
CA TYR A 56 19.38 -0.10 8.34
C TYR A 56 19.67 -0.86 7.03
N ILE A 57 19.97 -0.13 5.95
CA ILE A 57 20.47 -0.73 4.70
C ILE A 57 22.00 -0.86 4.75
N PRO A 58 22.58 -2.02 4.36
CA PRO A 58 24.02 -2.17 4.19
C PRO A 58 24.57 -1.15 3.18
N LYS A 59 25.48 -0.29 3.63
CA LYS A 59 26.14 0.70 2.76
C LYS A 59 27.00 -0.01 1.71
N ASN A 60 27.00 0.52 0.48
CA ASN A 60 27.85 0.08 -0.65
C ASN A 60 27.65 -1.38 -1.10
N ASN A 61 26.51 -2.00 -0.80
CA ASN A 61 26.21 -3.34 -1.30
C ASN A 61 25.53 -3.27 -2.69
N ILE A 62 26.33 -3.20 -3.74
CA ILE A 62 25.86 -3.07 -5.14
C ILE A 62 24.98 -4.25 -5.55
N GLU A 63 25.29 -5.47 -5.10
CA GLU A 63 24.51 -6.67 -5.43
C GLU A 63 23.12 -6.61 -4.83
N LEU A 64 23.00 -6.18 -3.57
CA LEU A 64 21.71 -5.98 -2.91
C LEU A 64 20.87 -4.93 -3.64
N LEU A 65 21.47 -3.81 -4.07
CA LEU A 65 20.76 -2.76 -4.79
C LEU A 65 20.21 -3.27 -6.13
N LYS A 66 21.01 -4.04 -6.89
CA LYS A 66 20.54 -4.69 -8.12
C LYS A 66 19.42 -5.68 -7.85
N LYS A 67 19.50 -6.43 -6.75
CA LYS A 67 18.46 -7.38 -6.35
C LYS A 67 17.15 -6.67 -6.03
N ILE A 68 17.19 -5.58 -5.26
CA ILE A 68 16.00 -4.76 -4.95
C ILE A 68 15.36 -4.22 -6.23
N ASP A 69 16.17 -3.78 -7.20
CA ASP A 69 15.68 -3.28 -8.48
C ASP A 69 14.95 -4.38 -9.29
N ILE A 70 15.56 -5.56 -9.42
CA ILE A 70 14.95 -6.74 -10.06
C ILE A 70 13.66 -7.16 -9.36
N ASP A 71 13.69 -7.26 -8.02
CA ASP A 71 12.51 -7.63 -7.21
C ASP A 71 11.39 -6.59 -7.36
N SER A 72 11.73 -5.30 -7.49
CA SER A 72 10.77 -4.22 -7.75
C SER A 72 10.15 -4.36 -9.12
N PHE A 73 10.96 -4.65 -10.15
CA PHE A 73 10.46 -4.90 -11.50
C PHE A 73 9.46 -6.06 -11.53
N ASP A 74 9.80 -7.20 -10.93
CA ASP A 74 8.93 -8.37 -10.89
C ASP A 74 7.63 -8.09 -10.12
N LEU A 75 7.72 -7.31 -9.03
CA LEU A 75 6.57 -6.94 -8.23
C LEU A 75 5.63 -5.99 -8.97
N TYR A 76 6.17 -4.99 -9.67
CA TYR A 76 5.38 -3.95 -10.33
C TYR A 76 4.82 -4.45 -11.65
N SER A 77 5.63 -5.14 -12.45
CA SER A 77 5.29 -5.56 -13.81
C SER A 77 4.77 -6.99 -13.85
N SER A 78 5.67 -7.97 -13.67
CA SER A 78 5.39 -9.40 -13.87
C SER A 78 4.15 -9.85 -13.09
N LYS A 79 4.11 -9.54 -11.79
CA LYS A 79 2.99 -9.92 -10.90
C LYS A 79 1.68 -9.20 -11.22
N THR A 80 1.74 -7.95 -11.68
CA THR A 80 0.54 -7.18 -12.04
C THR A 80 -0.14 -7.78 -13.27
N TYR A 81 0.63 -8.07 -14.32
CA TYR A 81 0.08 -8.69 -15.53
C TYR A 81 -0.43 -10.10 -15.26
N GLU A 82 0.31 -10.91 -14.48
CA GLU A 82 -0.15 -12.25 -14.09
C GLU A 82 -1.52 -12.19 -13.37
N ARG A 83 -1.66 -11.29 -12.38
CA ARG A 83 -2.92 -11.12 -11.64
C ARG A 83 -4.06 -10.65 -12.54
N LEU A 84 -3.78 -9.71 -13.43
CA LEU A 84 -4.78 -9.16 -14.33
C LEU A 84 -5.28 -10.22 -15.33
N GLU A 85 -4.37 -11.02 -15.91
CA GLU A 85 -4.69 -12.12 -16.81
C GLU A 85 -5.48 -13.23 -16.09
N ASN A 86 -5.09 -13.58 -14.86
CA ASN A 86 -5.80 -14.56 -14.06
C ASN A 86 -7.22 -14.09 -13.73
N TYR A 87 -7.38 -12.83 -13.34
CA TYR A 87 -8.70 -12.23 -13.09
C TYR A 87 -9.56 -12.20 -14.36
N ALA A 88 -9.00 -11.80 -15.49
CA ALA A 88 -9.69 -11.77 -16.78
C ALA A 88 -10.22 -13.15 -17.18
N LYS A 89 -9.39 -14.20 -17.04
CA LYS A 89 -9.78 -15.59 -17.30
C LYS A 89 -10.90 -16.07 -16.37
N GLN A 90 -10.81 -15.74 -15.08
CA GLN A 90 -11.83 -16.14 -14.09
C GLN A 90 -13.18 -15.48 -14.32
N GLN A 91 -13.18 -14.20 -14.72
CA GLN A 91 -14.41 -13.41 -14.91
C GLN A 91 -14.90 -13.40 -16.37
N GLY A 92 -14.16 -13.96 -17.31
CA GLY A 92 -14.47 -13.91 -18.74
C GLY A 92 -14.42 -12.50 -19.33
N ILE A 93 -13.55 -11.63 -18.81
CA ILE A 93 -13.42 -10.24 -19.24
C ILE A 93 -12.33 -10.11 -20.31
N ASN A 94 -12.58 -9.32 -21.34
CA ASN A 94 -11.56 -8.94 -22.33
C ASN A 94 -10.81 -7.68 -21.86
N LEU A 95 -9.52 -7.82 -21.59
CA LEU A 95 -8.66 -6.76 -21.07
C LEU A 95 -8.32 -5.66 -22.07
N ASP A 96 -8.58 -5.89 -23.36
CA ASP A 96 -8.23 -5.00 -24.46
C ASP A 96 -9.40 -4.10 -24.88
N ILE A 97 -10.57 -4.27 -24.26
CA ILE A 97 -11.75 -3.43 -24.50
C ILE A 97 -11.69 -2.19 -23.58
N PRO A 98 -11.88 -0.97 -24.13
CA PRO A 98 -12.03 0.25 -23.33
C PRO A 98 -13.13 0.14 -22.28
N VAL A 99 -12.87 0.62 -21.07
CA VAL A 99 -13.85 0.61 -19.97
C VAL A 99 -14.48 1.98 -19.78
N LYS A 100 -15.66 2.04 -19.16
CA LYS A 100 -16.32 3.29 -18.83
C LYS A 100 -16.45 3.42 -17.31
N TYR A 101 -15.99 4.54 -16.76
CA TYR A 101 -16.08 4.84 -15.33
C TYR A 101 -16.63 6.25 -15.12
N ALA A 102 -17.67 6.38 -14.29
CA ALA A 102 -18.33 7.65 -13.99
C ALA A 102 -18.71 8.48 -15.23
N GLY A 103 -19.10 7.81 -16.32
CA GLY A 103 -19.45 8.44 -17.61
C GLY A 103 -18.26 8.77 -18.52
N ILE A 104 -17.03 8.59 -18.04
CA ILE A 104 -15.80 8.85 -18.80
C ILE A 104 -15.36 7.55 -19.47
N GLN A 105 -15.09 7.63 -20.77
CA GLN A 105 -14.47 6.54 -21.51
C GLN A 105 -12.98 6.50 -21.17
N LEU A 106 -12.55 5.41 -20.56
CA LEU A 106 -11.16 5.14 -20.22
C LEU A 106 -10.53 4.17 -21.23
N PRO A 107 -9.19 4.10 -21.28
CA PRO A 107 -8.48 3.05 -21.99
C PRO A 107 -8.84 1.65 -21.49
N SER A 108 -8.32 0.63 -22.18
CA SER A 108 -8.49 -0.75 -21.76
C SER A 108 -7.75 -1.03 -20.44
N LEU A 109 -8.16 -2.06 -19.71
CA LEU A 109 -7.49 -2.45 -18.46
C LEU A 109 -6.00 -2.78 -18.69
N ARG A 110 -5.66 -3.35 -19.85
CA ARG A 110 -4.26 -3.61 -20.23
C ARG A 110 -3.46 -2.31 -20.40
N GLN A 111 -4.05 -1.30 -21.03
CA GLN A 111 -3.41 -0.01 -21.23
C GLN A 111 -3.23 0.74 -19.89
N ILE A 112 -4.26 0.74 -19.03
CA ILE A 112 -4.17 1.32 -17.69
C ILE A 112 -3.06 0.64 -16.87
N ALA A 113 -3.02 -0.71 -16.87
CA ALA A 113 -1.97 -1.45 -16.19
C ALA A 113 -0.57 -1.09 -16.72
N LYS A 114 -0.43 -0.97 -18.05
CA LYS A 114 0.82 -0.57 -18.69
C LYS A 114 1.29 0.80 -18.22
N GLU A 115 0.42 1.82 -18.25
CA GLU A 115 0.75 3.18 -17.82
C GLU A 115 1.15 3.22 -16.33
N CYS A 116 0.42 2.51 -15.46
CA CYS A 116 0.76 2.38 -14.05
C CYS A 116 2.13 1.70 -13.83
N VAL A 117 2.43 0.63 -14.58
CA VAL A 117 3.71 -0.08 -14.49
C VAL A 117 4.86 0.79 -14.98
N GLU A 118 4.72 1.44 -16.14
CA GLU A 118 5.73 2.36 -16.67
C GLU A 118 6.00 3.51 -15.70
N LYS A 119 4.94 4.08 -15.12
CA LYS A 119 5.07 5.11 -14.08
C LYS A 119 5.82 4.59 -12.85
N ALA A 120 5.44 3.44 -12.31
CA ALA A 120 6.09 2.86 -11.14
C ALA A 120 7.58 2.54 -11.38
N LEU A 121 7.93 2.04 -12.56
CA LEU A 121 9.31 1.76 -12.96
C LEU A 121 10.14 3.01 -13.24
N SER A 122 9.49 4.14 -13.55
CA SER A 122 10.18 5.43 -13.72
C SER A 122 10.58 6.10 -12.40
N LEU A 123 10.02 5.65 -11.28
CA LEU A 123 10.34 6.18 -9.95
C LEU A 123 11.74 5.72 -9.51
N PRO A 124 12.47 6.54 -8.74
CA PRO A 124 13.74 6.13 -8.17
C PRO A 124 13.57 4.90 -7.25
N ILE A 125 14.58 4.04 -7.26
CA ILE A 125 14.71 2.99 -6.26
C ILE A 125 15.18 3.65 -4.95
N ILE A 126 14.40 3.48 -3.88
CA ILE A 126 14.73 3.96 -2.54
C ILE A 126 14.89 2.73 -1.63
N PRO A 127 16.10 2.18 -1.50
CA PRO A 127 16.35 0.99 -0.70
C PRO A 127 16.04 1.23 0.77
N ALA A 128 15.32 0.32 1.39
CA ALA A 128 15.03 0.33 2.82
C ALA A 128 14.82 -1.09 3.35
N VAL A 129 14.81 -1.26 4.67
CA VAL A 129 14.06 -2.37 5.26
C VAL A 129 12.59 -2.16 4.90
N GLY A 130 12.10 -2.97 3.96
CA GLY A 130 10.78 -2.79 3.34
C GLY A 130 9.71 -3.54 4.13
N HIS A 131 8.54 -2.92 4.29
CA HIS A 131 7.39 -3.64 4.82
C HIS A 131 6.80 -4.58 3.78
N GLY A 132 6.63 -4.09 2.55
CA GLY A 132 6.03 -4.82 1.43
C GLY A 132 4.51 -4.94 1.49
N ASP A 133 3.86 -4.34 2.51
CA ASP A 133 2.40 -4.23 2.63
C ASP A 133 2.00 -3.17 3.68
N LEU A 134 2.59 -1.97 3.59
CA LEU A 134 2.40 -0.90 4.57
C LEU A 134 1.03 -0.19 4.42
N CYS A 135 -0.06 -0.95 4.54
CA CYS A 135 -1.43 -0.46 4.54
C CYS A 135 -1.94 -0.20 5.98
N PHE A 136 -3.06 0.48 6.12
CA PHE A 136 -3.57 0.88 7.44
C PHE A 136 -3.93 -0.28 8.36
N SER A 137 -4.37 -1.42 7.83
CA SER A 137 -4.64 -2.62 8.63
C SER A 137 -3.38 -3.18 9.31
N ASN A 138 -2.20 -2.88 8.77
CA ASN A 138 -0.91 -3.33 9.27
C ASN A 138 -0.21 -2.29 10.16
N ILE A 139 -0.88 -1.17 10.46
CA ILE A 139 -0.36 -0.11 11.32
C ILE A 139 -1.31 0.09 12.49
N MET A 140 -0.87 -0.26 13.69
CA MET A 140 -1.62 -0.09 14.94
C MET A 140 -1.21 1.21 15.64
N TYR A 141 -2.18 1.97 16.16
CA TYR A 141 -1.90 3.21 16.89
C TYR A 141 -2.04 3.03 18.40
N ASP A 142 -0.96 3.28 19.14
CA ASP A 142 -0.94 3.33 20.60
C ASP A 142 -1.20 4.76 21.07
N SER A 143 -2.44 5.03 21.47
CA SER A 143 -2.86 6.34 21.97
C SER A 143 -2.18 6.74 23.29
N ARG A 144 -1.65 5.79 24.07
CA ARG A 144 -1.03 6.09 25.37
C ARG A 144 0.42 6.55 25.22
N SER A 145 1.17 5.89 24.33
CA SER A 145 2.57 6.25 24.06
C SER A 145 2.74 7.23 22.90
N HIS A 146 1.65 7.54 22.18
CA HIS A 146 1.68 8.32 20.95
C HIS A 146 2.65 7.73 19.91
N GLY A 147 2.47 6.43 19.64
CA GLY A 147 3.31 5.66 18.75
C GLY A 147 2.51 4.81 17.77
N ILE A 148 3.19 4.33 16.74
CA ILE A 148 2.65 3.28 15.87
C ILE A 148 3.41 1.98 16.09
N LYS A 149 2.70 0.85 16.00
CA LYS A 149 3.29 -0.48 15.86
C LYS A 149 2.91 -1.04 14.50
N VAL A 150 3.91 -1.42 13.73
CA VAL A 150 3.74 -1.96 12.37
C VAL A 150 3.92 -3.47 12.43
N ILE A 151 3.00 -4.22 11.82
CA ILE A 151 2.91 -5.68 11.91
C ILE A 151 2.77 -6.31 10.52
N ASP A 152 3.00 -7.61 10.44
CA ASP A 152 2.86 -8.40 9.20
C ASP A 152 3.71 -7.89 8.01
N PRO A 153 5.04 -7.69 8.20
CA PRO A 153 5.91 -7.41 7.07
C PRO A 153 5.99 -8.65 6.17
N ARG A 154 5.96 -8.43 4.85
CA ARG A 154 5.86 -9.53 3.88
C ARG A 154 7.08 -10.45 3.88
N GLY A 155 8.29 -9.89 4.05
CA GLY A 155 9.55 -10.63 4.20
C GLY A 155 9.97 -11.53 3.02
N LEU A 156 9.24 -11.51 1.91
CA LEU A 156 9.43 -12.41 0.77
C LEU A 156 9.31 -11.66 -0.56
N THR A 157 10.22 -11.98 -1.49
CA THR A 157 10.16 -11.50 -2.87
C THR A 157 9.03 -12.19 -3.66
N VAL A 158 8.82 -11.78 -4.92
CA VAL A 158 7.90 -12.51 -5.83
C VAL A 158 8.34 -13.96 -6.02
N ASN A 159 9.65 -14.20 -6.00
CA ASN A 159 10.28 -15.51 -6.21
C ASN A 159 10.41 -16.34 -4.91
N GLN A 160 9.67 -15.98 -3.85
CA GLN A 160 9.68 -16.65 -2.53
C GLN A 160 11.04 -16.64 -1.80
N GLU A 161 11.91 -15.70 -2.14
CA GLU A 161 13.19 -15.55 -1.45
C GLU A 161 13.01 -14.70 -0.19
N LEU A 162 13.59 -15.16 0.93
CA LEU A 162 13.57 -14.43 2.19
C LEU A 162 14.45 -13.18 2.10
N THR A 163 13.85 -12.02 2.30
CA THR A 163 14.55 -10.74 2.40
C THR A 163 13.74 -9.74 3.20
N ILE A 164 14.42 -8.92 3.98
CA ILE A 164 13.81 -7.77 4.67
C ILE A 164 13.98 -6.47 3.87
N TYR A 165 14.75 -6.51 2.78
CA TYR A 165 15.08 -5.33 2.00
C TYR A 165 14.18 -5.21 0.79
N GLY A 166 13.80 -3.98 0.46
CA GLY A 166 12.97 -3.68 -0.70
C GLY A 166 13.03 -2.21 -1.09
N ASN A 167 12.15 -1.83 -2.02
CA ASN A 167 12.02 -0.47 -2.48
C ASN A 167 10.88 0.25 -1.75
N GLN A 168 11.22 1.34 -1.06
CA GLN A 168 10.29 2.06 -0.20
C GLN A 168 9.23 2.84 -0.96
N THR A 169 9.38 3.05 -2.28
CA THR A 169 8.30 3.60 -3.11
C THR A 169 7.08 2.67 -3.12
N TYR A 170 7.27 1.35 -2.95
CA TYR A 170 6.17 0.41 -2.81
C TYR A 170 5.42 0.57 -1.49
N ASP A 171 6.14 0.80 -0.38
CA ASP A 171 5.52 1.08 0.92
C ASP A 171 4.71 2.38 0.88
N LEU A 172 5.23 3.42 0.20
CA LEU A 172 4.47 4.66 0.00
C LEU A 172 3.26 4.44 -0.92
N ALA A 173 3.35 3.60 -1.96
CA ALA A 173 2.20 3.24 -2.80
C ALA A 173 1.11 2.51 -2.00
N LYS A 174 1.49 1.67 -1.02
CA LYS A 174 0.55 1.02 -0.09
C LYS A 174 -0.12 2.01 0.87
N LEU A 175 0.58 3.06 1.29
CA LEU A 175 -0.03 4.16 2.03
C LEU A 175 -0.99 4.97 1.14
N CYS A 176 -0.62 5.27 -0.12
CA CYS A 176 -1.51 5.93 -1.08
C CYS A 176 -2.80 5.14 -1.29
N HIS A 177 -2.72 3.81 -1.32
CA HIS A 177 -3.89 2.94 -1.45
C HIS A 177 -4.92 3.15 -0.31
N SER A 178 -4.45 3.34 0.92
CA SER A 178 -5.29 3.66 2.08
C SER A 178 -5.76 5.12 2.05
N PHE A 179 -4.84 6.09 2.04
CA PHE A 179 -5.18 7.52 2.14
C PHE A 179 -6.00 8.03 0.94
N ILE A 180 -5.55 7.71 -0.29
CA ILE A 180 -6.10 8.27 -1.53
C ILE A 180 -7.06 7.31 -2.20
N GLY A 181 -6.66 6.04 -2.31
CA GLY A 181 -7.48 5.00 -2.94
C GLY A 181 -8.70 4.61 -2.13
N LEU A 182 -8.80 5.05 -0.87
CA LEU A 182 -9.86 4.71 0.08
C LEU A 182 -10.12 3.20 0.17
N TYR A 183 -9.04 2.42 0.03
CA TYR A 183 -9.12 0.96 0.04
C TYR A 183 -9.79 0.43 1.30
N ASP A 184 -9.47 1.01 2.45
CA ASP A 184 -10.04 0.62 3.74
C ASP A 184 -11.56 0.83 3.78
N PHE A 185 -12.09 1.85 3.08
CA PHE A 185 -13.53 2.04 2.92
C PHE A 185 -14.16 0.97 2.02
N ILE A 186 -13.45 0.52 0.98
CA ILE A 186 -13.94 -0.56 0.10
C ILE A 186 -14.01 -1.88 0.89
N ILE A 187 -12.98 -2.20 1.67
CA ILE A 187 -12.94 -3.42 2.50
C ILE A 187 -14.02 -3.40 3.59
N ALA A 188 -14.31 -2.23 4.16
CA ALA A 188 -15.38 -2.06 5.14
C ALA A 188 -16.79 -1.95 4.52
N ASP A 189 -16.94 -2.13 3.19
CA ASP A 189 -18.20 -1.95 2.46
C ASP A 189 -18.83 -0.56 2.67
N SER A 190 -18.00 0.44 2.95
CA SER A 190 -18.40 1.82 3.25
C SER A 190 -18.38 2.69 1.98
N PHE A 191 -19.05 2.23 0.93
CA PHE A 191 -19.23 2.94 -0.33
C PHE A 191 -20.58 2.61 -0.95
N SER A 192 -20.96 3.35 -1.99
CA SER A 192 -22.11 3.03 -2.84
C SER A 192 -21.67 2.83 -4.28
N LEU A 193 -22.36 1.96 -5.00
CA LEU A 193 -22.07 1.65 -6.39
C LEU A 193 -23.22 2.11 -7.28
N GLU A 194 -22.94 2.97 -8.23
CA GLU A 194 -23.86 3.31 -9.32
C GLU A 194 -23.43 2.61 -10.61
N LYS A 195 -24.38 2.02 -11.32
CA LYS A 195 -24.14 1.34 -12.60
C LYS A 195 -25.24 1.67 -13.60
N SER A 196 -24.85 2.10 -14.80
CA SER A 196 -25.75 2.27 -15.95
C SER A 196 -24.96 2.19 -17.26
N GLU A 197 -25.62 2.05 -18.40
CA GLU A 197 -24.95 2.05 -19.72
C GLU A 197 -24.20 3.37 -20.00
N ASN A 198 -24.81 4.49 -19.61
CA ASN A 198 -24.25 5.81 -19.79
C ASN A 198 -23.07 6.08 -18.85
N LEU A 199 -23.14 5.62 -17.59
CA LEU A 199 -22.11 5.85 -16.58
C LEU A 199 -21.00 4.78 -16.60
N GLY A 200 -21.28 3.58 -17.09
CA GLY A 200 -20.47 2.41 -16.78
C GLY A 200 -20.63 2.05 -15.31
N VAL A 201 -19.55 2.19 -14.54
CA VAL A 201 -19.52 2.00 -13.08
C VAL A 201 -19.02 3.26 -12.39
N LYS A 202 -19.56 3.59 -11.21
CA LYS A 202 -19.06 4.67 -10.36
C LYS A 202 -19.10 4.25 -8.90
N LEU A 203 -17.95 4.38 -8.23
CA LEU A 203 -17.86 4.25 -6.78
C LEU A 203 -18.14 5.62 -6.15
N ILE A 204 -18.96 5.63 -5.12
CA ILE A 204 -19.32 6.84 -4.37
C ILE A 204 -18.93 6.62 -2.92
N PHE A 205 -17.96 7.42 -2.49
CA PHE A 205 -17.52 7.47 -1.10
C PHE A 205 -18.14 8.68 -0.42
N ASN A 206 -18.57 8.52 0.83
CA ASN A 206 -19.04 9.64 1.64
C ASN A 206 -17.85 10.40 2.25
N ILE A 207 -17.12 11.13 1.40
CA ILE A 207 -15.94 11.90 1.78
C ILE A 207 -16.41 13.25 2.34
N ASP A 208 -16.22 13.46 3.63
CA ASP A 208 -16.44 14.77 4.27
C ASP A 208 -15.25 15.71 4.02
N SER A 209 -15.41 17.00 4.36
CA SER A 209 -14.34 18.00 4.19
C SER A 209 -13.05 17.59 4.92
N ARG A 210 -13.19 16.93 6.07
CA ARG A 210 -12.08 16.45 6.89
C ARG A 210 -11.26 15.38 6.16
N LEU A 211 -11.89 14.38 5.53
CA LEU A 211 -11.19 13.37 4.74
C LEU A 211 -10.49 13.99 3.53
N ALA A 212 -11.13 14.95 2.86
CA ALA A 212 -10.50 15.70 1.77
C ALA A 212 -9.24 16.45 2.25
N GLU A 213 -9.29 17.11 3.41
CA GLU A 213 -8.13 17.78 4.01
C GLU A 213 -7.02 16.79 4.40
N ILE A 214 -7.37 15.61 4.94
CA ILE A 214 -6.40 14.54 5.25
C ILE A 214 -5.68 14.08 3.98
N GLN A 215 -6.42 13.87 2.88
CA GLN A 215 -5.84 13.50 1.58
C GLN A 215 -4.90 14.59 1.05
N GLN A 216 -5.31 15.87 1.14
CA GLN A 216 -4.48 16.99 0.71
C GLN A 216 -3.17 17.07 1.49
N ILE A 217 -3.22 16.93 2.81
CA ILE A 217 -2.02 16.92 3.65
C ILE A 217 -1.12 15.73 3.31
N PHE A 218 -1.69 14.53 3.16
CA PHE A 218 -0.88 13.38 2.75
C PHE A 218 -0.16 13.67 1.42
N MET A 219 -0.85 14.24 0.43
CA MET A 219 -0.25 14.55 -0.88
C MET A 219 0.78 15.68 -0.82
N SER A 220 0.60 16.67 0.06
CA SER A 220 1.54 17.79 0.20
C SER A 220 2.80 17.42 0.98
N LYS A 221 2.83 16.28 1.67
CA LYS A 221 3.99 15.83 2.45
C LYS A 221 5.01 15.13 1.56
N GLN A 222 6.25 15.18 2.03
CA GLN A 222 7.37 14.43 1.49
C GLN A 222 7.75 13.34 2.47
N LEU A 223 7.28 12.10 2.24
CA LEU A 223 7.61 10.96 3.11
C LEU A 223 8.91 10.26 2.70
N LEU A 224 9.29 10.39 1.42
CA LEU A 224 10.50 9.81 0.86
C LEU A 224 11.51 10.92 0.46
N PRO A 225 12.83 10.64 0.50
CA PRO A 225 13.82 11.59 0.00
C PRO A 225 13.56 11.93 -1.46
N GLU A 226 13.68 13.21 -1.80
CA GLU A 226 13.65 13.71 -3.19
C GLU A 226 12.38 13.38 -4.00
N MET A 227 11.28 12.99 -3.33
CA MET A 227 10.02 12.64 -3.98
C MET A 227 8.82 13.16 -3.19
N ASN A 228 7.91 13.85 -3.87
CA ASN A 228 6.58 14.19 -3.36
C ASN A 228 5.62 13.01 -3.51
N ASN A 229 4.71 12.83 -2.54
CA ASN A 229 3.74 11.73 -2.56
C ASN A 229 2.85 11.70 -3.82
N MET A 230 2.59 12.86 -4.44
CA MET A 230 1.84 12.96 -5.70
C MET A 230 2.53 12.24 -6.86
N GLU A 231 3.85 12.12 -6.84
CA GLU A 231 4.61 11.50 -7.93
C GLU A 231 4.34 10.00 -8.06
N ILE A 232 3.73 9.36 -7.06
CA ILE A 232 3.31 7.95 -7.14
C ILE A 232 2.11 7.74 -8.05
N LEU A 233 1.24 8.74 -8.19
CA LEU A 233 0.04 8.57 -8.99
C LEU A 233 0.37 8.54 -10.48
N ALA A 234 -0.23 7.57 -11.18
CA ALA A 234 -0.28 7.54 -12.62
C ALA A 234 -1.16 8.71 -13.14
N PRO A 235 -0.88 9.22 -14.35
CA PRO A 235 -1.62 10.33 -14.96
C PRO A 235 -3.10 10.03 -15.21
#